data_AF-A0A9E6CIB7-F1
#
_entry.id   AF-A0A9E6CIB7-F1
#
_cell.length_a   1.000
_cell.length_b   1.000
_cell.length_c   1.000
_cell.angle_alpha   90.00
_cell.angle_beta   90.00
_cell.angle_gamma   90.00
#
_symmetry.space_group_name_H-M   'P 1'
#
loop_
_entity.id
_entity.type
_entity.pdbx_description
1 polymer ?
#
loop_
_entity_poly.entity_id
_entity_poly.type
_entity_poly.pdbx_seq_one_letter_code
_entity_poly.pdbx_strand_id
1 'polypeptide(L)' 'KATLKSGGFLTRDSRRKERKKYGQKRARKRFQYSKR' A
#
# COMPACT_ATOMS: atom_id res chain seq x y z
N LYS A 1 27.72 -12.93 7.08
CA LYS A 1 26.33 -12.38 7.18
C LYS A 1 26.26 -10.85 7.05
N ALA A 2 27.32 -10.09 7.41
CA ALA A 2 27.31 -8.63 7.38
C ALA A 2 26.99 -8.04 5.99
N THR A 3 27.68 -8.47 4.93
CA THR A 3 27.55 -7.92 3.58
C THR A 3 26.13 -8.03 3.00
N LEU A 4 25.49 -9.20 3.16
CA LEU A 4 24.13 -9.44 2.66
C LEU A 4 23.04 -8.72 3.47
N LYS A 5 23.26 -8.56 4.79
CA LYS A 5 22.34 -7.80 5.65
C LYS A 5 22.45 -6.31 5.40
N SER A 6 23.67 -5.78 5.26
CA SER A 6 23.92 -4.37 4.91
C SER A 6 23.39 -4.02 3.51
N GLY A 7 23.43 -4.97 2.58
CA GLY A 7 22.84 -4.82 1.24
C GLY A 7 21.31 -4.99 1.17
N GLY A 8 20.63 -5.32 2.27
CA GLY A 8 19.16 -5.43 2.29
C GLY A 8 18.57 -6.68 1.62
N PHE A 9 19.38 -7.68 1.26
CA PHE A 9 18.91 -8.87 0.52
C PHE A 9 18.29 -9.97 1.39
N LEU A 10 18.31 -9.79 2.72
CA LEU A 10 17.78 -10.78 3.66
C LEU A 10 16.34 -10.46 4.12
N THR A 11 15.80 -9.29 3.77
CA THR A 11 14.46 -8.87 4.17
C THR A 11 13.43 -9.21 3.10
N ARG A 12 12.35 -9.88 3.50
CA ARG A 12 11.18 -10.06 2.63
C ARG A 12 10.34 -8.79 2.61
N ASP A 13 9.84 -8.43 1.44
CA ASP A 13 8.85 -7.36 1.32
C ASP A 13 7.51 -7.77 1.96
N SER A 14 7.13 -7.07 3.03
CA SER A 14 5.89 -7.30 3.75
C SER A 14 4.69 -6.57 3.15
N ARG A 15 4.90 -5.69 2.14
CA ARG A 15 3.84 -4.89 1.54
C ARG A 15 2.73 -5.79 1.01
N ARG A 16 1.49 -5.45 1.37
CA ARG A 16 0.27 -6.06 0.83
C ARG A 16 -0.61 -4.99 0.23
N LYS A 17 -1.44 -5.41 -0.73
CA LYS A 17 -2.45 -4.55 -1.33
C LYS A 17 -3.45 -4.10 -0.27
N GLU A 18 -3.70 -2.81 -0.21
CA GLU A 18 -4.70 -2.25 0.69
C GLU A 18 -6.12 -2.73 0.34
N ARG A 19 -6.93 -2.95 1.37
CA ARG A 19 -8.33 -3.37 1.22
C ARG A 19 -9.18 -2.21 0.68
N LYS A 20 -10.17 -2.53 -0.17
CA LYS A 20 -11.23 -1.60 -0.57
C LYS A 20 -12.15 -1.31 0.62
N LYS A 21 -12.29 -0.04 1.01
CA LYS A 21 -13.28 0.41 1.99
C LYS A 21 -14.65 0.63 1.33
N TYR A 22 -15.73 0.42 2.08
CA TYR A 22 -17.08 0.68 1.59
C TYR A 22 -17.25 2.16 1.23
N GLY A 23 -18.11 2.45 0.25
CA GLY A 23 -18.29 3.81 -0.26
C GLY A 23 -17.13 4.36 -1.10
N GLN A 24 -16.08 3.57 -1.39
CA GLN A 24 -14.95 3.99 -2.22
C GLN A 24 -14.83 3.19 -3.53
N LYS A 25 -14.34 3.83 -4.59
CA LYS A 25 -14.13 3.18 -5.91
C LYS A 25 -12.96 2.19 -5.87
N ARG A 26 -11.92 2.48 -5.08
CA ARG A 26 -10.72 1.65 -4.84
C ARG A 26 -10.25 1.84 -3.39
N ALA A 27 -9.09 1.30 -3.00
CA ALA A 27 -8.55 1.38 -1.63
C ALA A 27 -8.53 2.79 -1.04
N ARG A 28 -8.28 3.82 -1.86
CA ARG A 28 -8.26 5.24 -1.45
C ARG A 28 -9.05 6.19 -2.35
N LYS A 29 -9.55 5.72 -3.50
CA LYS A 29 -10.16 6.58 -4.53
C LYS A 29 -11.57 7.00 -4.11
N ARG A 30 -11.79 8.31 -4.03
CA ARG A 30 -13.09 8.94 -3.74
C ARG A 30 -13.85 9.28 -5.04
N PHE A 31 -15.17 9.44 -4.91
CA PHE A 31 -16.00 10.05 -5.95
C PHE A 31 -15.87 11.57 -5.90
N GLN A 32 -16.09 12.24 -7.03
CA GLN A 32 -16.19 13.69 -7.06
C GLN A 32 -17.47 14.12 -6.33
N TYR A 33 -17.36 15.14 -5.48
CA TYR A 33 -18.49 15.73 -4.77
C TYR A 33 -18.97 16.97 -5.53
N SER A 34 -20.26 17.03 -5.86
CA SER A 34 -20.92 18.25 -6.33
C SER A 34 -21.71 18.86 -5.18
N LYS A 35 -21.36 20.10 -4.81
CA LYS A 35 -22.17 20.93 -3.91
C LYS A 35 -23.49 21.30 -4.63
N ARG A 36 -24.53 21.55 -3.85
CA ARG A 36 -25.74 22.24 -4.31
C ARG A 36 -25.56 23.73 -4.11
#